data_AF-A0A533ZDW5-F1
#
_entry.id   AF-A0A533ZDW5-F1
#
_cell.length_a   1.000
_cell.length_b   1.000
_cell.length_c   1.000
_cell.angle_alpha   90.00
_cell.angle_beta   90.00
_cell.angle_gamma   90.00
#
_symmetry.space_group_name_H-M   'P 1'
#
loop_
_entity.id
_entity.type
_entity.pdbx_description
1 polymer ?
#
loop_
_entity_poly.entity_id
_entity_poly.type
_entity_poly.pdbx_seq_one_letter_code
_entity_poly.pdbx_strand_id
1 'polypeptide(L)'
;LYQARLLAEKHQYSVSVNKSYRAVLAAAKALLVTEGIDPATDAETFSEFERRLTEKGFVPASYHNLGAQIGDLGPKDTSPEFAHAKIGFARGFVEVCKAATEQMGKDLKLSQAGKTEGAGKLPVTAAGAPVSGTAGAAVFDLRGVMCPLNYVKTKLKLEMMDAGERLEVWLDAGDPIKNVPMSLRNDGHKILAEEPLEPDARHFKVLVEKVEG
;
A
#
# COMPACT_ATOMS: atom_id res chain seq x y z
N LEU A 1 11.09 -3.18 -4.91
CA LEU A 1 11.83 -2.84 -6.16
C LEU A 1 12.56 -4.03 -6.79
N TYR A 2 13.31 -4.85 -6.04
CA TYR A 2 13.96 -6.06 -6.61
C TYR A 2 12.97 -6.97 -7.37
N GLN A 3 11.83 -7.28 -6.76
CA GLN A 3 10.78 -8.08 -7.41
C GLN A 3 10.22 -7.41 -8.68
N ALA A 4 10.03 -6.08 -8.69
CA ALA A 4 9.55 -5.37 -9.87
C ALA A 4 10.49 -5.54 -11.07
N ARG A 5 11.81 -5.48 -10.84
CA ARG A 5 12.82 -5.71 -11.89
C ARG A 5 12.76 -7.14 -12.43
N LEU A 6 12.71 -8.12 -11.54
CA LEU A 6 12.59 -9.53 -11.91
C LEU A 6 11.33 -9.84 -12.73
N LEU A 7 10.23 -9.15 -12.43
CA LEU A 7 8.97 -9.26 -13.18
C LEU A 7 9.08 -8.62 -14.57
N ALA A 8 9.75 -7.48 -14.70
CA ALA A 8 10.02 -6.86 -16.00
C ALA A 8 10.92 -7.75 -16.87
N GLU A 9 11.92 -8.42 -16.30
CA GLU A 9 12.76 -9.41 -16.99
C GLU A 9 11.96 -10.64 -17.46
N LYS A 10 10.88 -10.98 -16.76
CA LYS A 10 9.92 -12.03 -17.14
C LYS A 10 8.82 -11.54 -18.08
N HIS A 11 8.92 -10.32 -18.61
CA HIS A 11 7.90 -9.69 -19.46
C HIS A 11 6.54 -9.48 -18.76
N GLN A 12 6.51 -9.49 -17.43
CA GLN A 12 5.30 -9.22 -16.63
C GLN A 12 5.26 -7.72 -16.25
N TYR A 13 5.04 -6.88 -17.25
CA TYR A 13 5.20 -5.42 -17.14
C TYR A 13 4.14 -4.75 -16.27
N SER A 14 2.87 -5.13 -16.38
CA SER A 14 1.78 -4.63 -15.54
C SER A 14 2.03 -4.93 -14.05
N VAL A 15 2.39 -6.17 -13.74
CA VAL A 15 2.76 -6.63 -12.38
C VAL A 15 3.98 -5.86 -11.87
N SER A 16 4.97 -5.62 -12.73
CA SER A 16 6.16 -4.83 -12.39
C SER A 16 5.81 -3.38 -12.02
N VAL A 17 4.91 -2.74 -12.77
CA VAL A 17 4.42 -1.40 -12.47
C VAL A 17 3.67 -1.37 -11.13
N ASN A 18 2.80 -2.33 -10.87
CA ASN A 18 2.09 -2.44 -9.59
C ASN A 18 3.05 -2.57 -8.39
N LYS A 19 4.10 -3.40 -8.51
CA LYS A 19 5.12 -3.51 -7.45
C LYS A 19 5.94 -2.21 -7.31
N SER A 20 6.13 -1.45 -8.39
CA SER A 20 6.81 -0.15 -8.36
C SER A 20 5.96 0.90 -7.64
N TYR A 21 4.65 0.96 -7.94
CA TYR A 21 3.68 1.79 -7.23
C TYR A 21 3.65 1.50 -5.73
N ARG A 22 3.58 0.22 -5.34
CA ARG A 22 3.59 -0.19 -3.93
C ARG A 22 4.87 0.23 -3.20
N ALA A 23 6.02 0.18 -3.88
CA ALA A 23 7.28 0.62 -3.30
C ALA A 23 7.28 2.14 -3.00
N VAL A 24 6.74 2.94 -3.92
CA VAL A 24 6.58 4.40 -3.72
C VAL A 24 5.63 4.68 -2.56
N LEU A 25 4.48 4.02 -2.53
CA LEU A 25 3.49 4.19 -1.46
C LEU A 25 4.08 3.84 -0.08
N ALA A 26 4.79 2.72 0.02
CA ALA A 26 5.43 2.31 1.27
C ALA A 26 6.49 3.31 1.74
N ALA A 27 7.28 3.87 0.83
CA ALA A 27 8.28 4.89 1.16
C ALA A 27 7.64 6.21 1.61
N ALA A 28 6.59 6.66 0.92
CA ALA A 28 5.84 7.86 1.31
C ALA A 28 5.20 7.68 2.70
N LYS A 29 4.55 6.54 2.94
CA LYS A 29 3.96 6.22 4.24
C LYS A 29 5.01 6.15 5.34
N ALA A 30 6.17 5.54 5.08
CA ALA A 30 7.26 5.49 6.06
C ALA A 30 7.71 6.89 6.50
N LEU A 31 7.84 7.83 5.56
CA LEU A 31 8.18 9.23 5.88
C LEU A 31 7.09 9.89 6.73
N LEU A 32 5.81 9.72 6.36
CA LEU A 32 4.68 10.30 7.10
C LEU A 32 4.57 9.75 8.53
N VAL A 33 4.82 8.45 8.72
CA VAL A 33 4.80 7.82 10.05
C VAL A 33 5.90 8.39 10.94
N THR A 34 7.08 8.72 10.40
CA THR A 34 8.13 9.40 11.20
C THR A 34 7.75 10.80 11.64
N GLU A 35 6.76 11.40 10.99
CA GLU A 35 6.16 12.70 11.33
C GLU A 35 4.89 12.58 12.19
N GLY A 36 4.53 11.36 12.61
CA GLY A 36 3.36 11.09 13.44
C GLY A 36 2.04 10.99 12.68
N ILE A 37 2.07 10.86 11.34
CA ILE A 37 0.89 10.68 10.50
C ILE A 37 0.84 9.22 10.03
N ASP A 38 -0.22 8.49 10.36
CA ASP A 38 -0.44 7.12 9.87
C ASP A 38 -1.66 7.09 8.92
N PRO A 39 -1.44 7.29 7.61
CA PRO A 39 -2.54 7.28 6.64
C PRO A 39 -3.11 5.87 6.47
N ALA A 40 -4.43 5.77 6.46
CA ALA A 40 -5.17 4.52 6.33
C ALA A 40 -5.34 4.12 4.85
N THR A 41 -5.29 5.09 3.93
CA THR A 41 -5.52 4.84 2.49
C THR A 41 -4.40 5.35 1.61
N ASP A 42 -4.29 4.78 0.40
CA ASP A 42 -3.32 5.22 -0.61
C ASP A 42 -3.52 6.71 -0.98
N ALA A 43 -4.78 7.13 -1.17
CA ALA A 43 -5.13 8.52 -1.52
C ALA A 43 -4.77 9.52 -0.40
N GLU A 44 -5.01 9.14 0.85
CA GLU A 44 -4.62 9.91 2.02
C GLU A 44 -3.09 10.00 2.13
N THR A 45 -2.39 8.90 1.88
CA THR A 45 -0.92 8.87 1.88
C THR A 45 -0.36 9.90 0.89
N PHE A 46 -0.88 9.95 -0.34
CA PHE A 46 -0.40 10.92 -1.34
C PHE A 46 -0.75 12.37 -0.98
N SER A 47 -1.98 12.61 -0.51
CA SER A 47 -2.44 13.95 -0.14
C SER A 47 -1.61 14.53 1.01
N GLU A 48 -1.38 13.71 2.05
CA GLU A 48 -0.56 14.08 3.20
C GLU A 48 0.91 14.28 2.83
N PHE A 49 1.44 13.43 1.96
CA PHE A 49 2.80 13.55 1.47
C PHE A 49 3.01 14.88 0.70
N GLU A 50 2.10 15.25 -0.19
CA GLU A 50 2.19 16.50 -0.97
C GLU A 50 2.10 17.74 -0.09
N ARG A 51 1.23 17.72 0.92
CA ARG A 51 1.14 18.78 1.93
C ARG A 51 2.50 18.98 2.61
N ARG A 52 3.14 17.89 3.05
CA ARG A 52 4.44 17.96 3.73
C ARG A 52 5.59 18.33 2.80
N LEU A 53 5.55 17.90 1.54
CA LEU A 53 6.54 18.26 0.53
C LEU A 53 6.58 19.78 0.32
N THR A 54 5.41 20.42 0.35
CA THR A 54 5.26 21.88 0.21
C THR A 54 5.68 22.64 1.47
N GLU A 55 5.39 22.10 2.65
CA GLU A 55 5.70 22.75 3.94
C GLU A 55 7.16 22.64 4.37
N LYS A 56 7.81 21.50 4.13
CA LYS A 56 9.13 21.19 4.69
C LYS A 56 10.21 20.85 3.65
N GLY A 57 9.85 20.64 2.38
CA GLY A 57 10.81 20.51 1.28
C GLY A 57 11.78 19.32 1.38
N PHE A 58 11.38 18.21 2.00
CA PHE A 58 12.24 17.05 2.25
C PHE A 58 12.62 16.23 1.00
N VAL A 59 11.86 16.41 -0.07
CA VAL A 59 11.95 15.63 -1.30
C VAL A 59 11.95 16.62 -2.45
N PRO A 60 12.73 16.39 -3.53
CA PRO A 60 12.79 17.30 -4.66
C PRO A 60 11.42 17.60 -5.25
N ALA A 61 11.23 18.84 -5.70
CA ALA A 61 10.00 19.31 -6.36
C ALA A 61 9.62 18.47 -7.60
N SER A 62 10.55 17.70 -8.18
CA SER A 62 10.26 16.74 -9.24
C SER A 62 9.22 15.68 -8.86
N TYR A 63 8.98 15.47 -7.56
CA TYR A 63 8.00 14.52 -7.03
C TYR A 63 6.67 15.14 -6.61
N HIS A 64 6.40 16.40 -6.97
CA HIS A 64 5.05 16.98 -6.83
C HIS A 64 4.00 16.20 -7.66
N ASN A 65 2.75 16.21 -7.24
CA ASN A 65 1.67 15.43 -7.87
C ASN A 65 2.01 13.93 -7.92
N LEU A 66 2.52 13.38 -6.82
CA LEU A 66 3.03 12.00 -6.76
C LEU A 66 1.94 11.01 -7.18
N GLY A 67 0.70 11.24 -6.72
CA GLY A 67 -0.45 10.42 -7.07
C GLY A 67 -0.73 10.39 -8.58
N ALA A 68 -0.56 11.52 -9.28
CA ALA A 68 -0.74 11.58 -10.74
C ALA A 68 0.44 10.93 -11.50
N GLN A 69 1.67 11.10 -11.00
CA GLN A 69 2.86 10.55 -11.66
C GLN A 69 2.97 9.03 -11.53
N ILE A 70 2.63 8.46 -10.37
CA ILE A 70 2.75 7.02 -10.10
C ILE A 70 1.42 6.27 -10.19
N GLY A 71 0.29 6.94 -9.95
CA GLY A 71 -1.04 6.32 -9.96
C GLY A 71 -1.55 5.96 -11.35
N ASP A 72 -0.93 6.47 -12.42
CA ASP A 72 -1.09 5.91 -13.75
C ASP A 72 -0.34 4.56 -13.83
N LEU A 73 -1.09 3.48 -13.67
CA LEU A 73 -0.58 2.10 -13.74
C LEU A 73 -0.48 1.59 -15.19
N GLY A 74 -0.88 2.40 -16.18
CA GLY A 74 -0.90 2.02 -17.58
C GLY A 74 -1.99 1.01 -17.93
N PRO A 75 -2.17 0.70 -19.23
CA PRO A 75 -3.07 -0.36 -19.69
C PRO A 75 -2.55 -1.75 -19.31
N LYS A 76 -3.43 -2.77 -19.32
CA LYS A 76 -3.08 -4.17 -19.04
C LYS A 76 -1.89 -4.66 -19.90
N ASP A 77 -1.82 -4.23 -21.17
CA ASP A 77 -0.69 -4.43 -22.07
C ASP A 77 0.36 -3.32 -21.91
N THR A 78 0.92 -3.24 -20.71
CA THR A 78 1.94 -2.24 -20.37
C THR A 78 3.22 -2.47 -21.20
N SER A 79 3.75 -1.41 -21.81
CA SER A 79 4.99 -1.51 -22.59
C SER A 79 6.23 -1.69 -21.67
N PRO A 80 7.28 -2.36 -22.15
CA PRO A 80 8.55 -2.48 -21.42
C PRO A 80 9.16 -1.13 -21.05
N GLU A 81 9.08 -0.15 -21.95
CA GLU A 81 9.61 1.21 -21.73
C GLU A 81 8.88 1.89 -20.57
N PHE A 82 7.55 1.76 -20.52
CA PHE A 82 6.75 2.32 -19.43
C PHE A 82 7.05 1.63 -18.09
N ALA A 83 7.13 0.30 -18.07
CA ALA A 83 7.47 -0.43 -16.86
C ALA A 83 8.86 -0.06 -16.34
N HIS A 84 9.87 0.00 -17.21
CA HIS A 84 11.20 0.41 -16.81
C HIS A 84 11.25 1.87 -16.32
N ALA A 85 10.49 2.78 -16.95
CA ALA A 85 10.38 4.17 -16.50
C ALA A 85 9.76 4.24 -15.08
N LYS A 86 8.70 3.49 -14.81
CA LYS A 86 8.05 3.42 -13.48
C LYS A 86 8.95 2.80 -12.43
N ILE A 87 9.69 1.73 -12.76
CA ILE A 87 10.70 1.15 -11.87
C ILE A 87 11.79 2.17 -11.56
N GLY A 88 12.28 2.89 -12.56
CA GLY A 88 13.30 3.93 -12.43
C GLY A 88 12.84 5.07 -11.52
N PHE A 89 11.64 5.57 -11.75
CA PHE A 89 10.99 6.58 -10.91
C PHE A 89 10.87 6.11 -9.46
N ALA A 90 10.30 4.91 -9.26
CA ALA A 90 10.07 4.35 -7.93
C ALA A 90 11.38 4.15 -7.18
N ARG A 91 12.44 3.74 -7.88
CA ARG A 91 13.78 3.64 -7.30
C ARG A 91 14.32 5.00 -6.86
N GLY A 92 14.28 6.00 -7.73
CA GLY A 92 14.73 7.35 -7.37
C GLY A 92 13.98 7.89 -6.15
N PHE A 93 12.67 7.73 -6.13
CA PHE A 93 11.82 8.19 -5.03
C PHE A 93 12.17 7.50 -3.70
N VAL A 94 12.27 6.16 -3.70
CA VAL A 94 12.59 5.38 -2.49
C VAL A 94 13.95 5.79 -1.92
N GLU A 95 14.97 6.00 -2.77
CA GLU A 95 16.29 6.45 -2.32
C GLU A 95 16.22 7.84 -1.68
N VAL A 96 15.46 8.76 -2.27
CA VAL A 96 15.25 10.10 -1.69
C VAL A 96 14.54 10.03 -0.36
N CYS A 97 13.44 9.27 -0.25
CA CYS A 97 12.73 9.10 1.02
C CYS A 97 13.63 8.47 2.09
N LYS A 98 14.45 7.49 1.71
CA LYS A 98 15.42 6.87 2.62
C LYS A 98 16.45 7.89 3.10
N ALA A 99 17.01 8.69 2.21
CA ALA A 99 17.94 9.75 2.56
C ALA A 99 17.31 10.80 3.50
N ALA A 100 16.05 11.20 3.24
CA ALA A 100 15.31 12.11 4.11
C ALA A 100 15.11 11.52 5.51
N THR A 101 14.66 10.27 5.61
CA THR A 101 14.47 9.58 6.90
C THR A 101 15.78 9.39 7.65
N GLU A 102 16.88 9.07 6.97
CA GLU A 102 18.21 8.96 7.59
C GLU A 102 18.71 10.31 8.11
N GLN A 103 18.49 11.39 7.37
CA GLN A 103 18.86 12.74 7.79
C GLN A 103 18.07 13.16 9.04
N MET A 104 16.75 12.92 9.06
CA MET A 104 15.90 13.15 10.24
C MET A 104 16.35 12.30 11.43
N GLY A 105 16.72 11.03 11.21
CA GLY A 105 17.27 10.17 12.26
C GLY A 105 18.59 10.68 12.84
N LYS A 106 19.42 11.34 12.02
CA LYS A 106 20.67 12.01 12.49
C LYS A 106 20.36 13.30 13.26
N ASP A 107 19.43 14.11 12.78
CA ASP A 107 19.03 15.37 13.43
C ASP A 107 18.29 15.12 14.77
N LEU A 108 17.50 14.04 14.86
CA LEU A 108 16.95 13.56 16.14
C LEU A 108 18.05 13.13 17.11
N LYS A 109 19.09 12.42 16.64
CA LYS A 109 20.23 12.03 17.51
C LYS A 109 21.06 13.22 17.96
N LEU A 110 21.23 14.24 17.12
CA LEU A 110 21.91 15.49 17.47
C LEU A 110 21.10 16.33 18.46
N SER A 111 19.77 16.37 18.34
CA SER A 111 18.88 17.08 19.27
C SER A 111 18.62 16.33 20.59
N GLN A 112 18.70 14.99 20.60
CA GLN A 112 18.58 14.17 21.81
C GLN A 112 19.82 14.18 22.72
N ALA A 113 20.94 14.78 22.30
CA ALA A 113 22.08 15.01 23.18
C ALA A 113 21.83 16.07 24.28
N GLY A 114 20.64 16.69 24.31
CA GLY A 114 20.28 17.74 25.28
C GLY A 114 19.18 17.40 26.28
N LYS A 115 18.51 16.24 26.22
CA LYS A 115 17.46 15.87 27.19
C LYS A 115 17.42 14.35 27.41
N THR A 116 17.81 13.95 28.61
CA THR A 116 17.75 12.57 29.09
C THR A 116 16.33 12.19 29.52
N GLU A 117 15.99 10.93 29.18
CA GLU A 117 15.09 9.99 29.87
C GLU A 117 13.56 10.05 29.69
N GLY A 118 13.05 8.93 29.13
CA GLY A 118 11.65 8.51 29.19
C GLY A 118 11.37 7.38 28.18
N ALA A 119 11.28 6.14 28.66
CA ALA A 119 11.49 4.90 27.92
C ALA A 119 10.34 4.41 27.01
N GLY A 120 10.72 3.69 25.95
CA GLY A 120 9.85 2.87 25.10
C GLY A 120 10.68 2.11 24.06
N LYS A 121 11.45 1.11 24.51
CA LYS A 121 12.40 0.33 23.70
C LYS A 121 11.72 -0.95 23.20
N LEU A 122 11.77 -1.20 21.89
CA LEU A 122 12.39 -2.38 21.20
C LEU A 122 11.73 -2.56 19.79
N PRO A 123 12.36 -3.28 18.84
CA PRO A 123 13.66 -2.99 18.22
C PRO A 123 13.59 -3.03 16.68
N VAL A 124 14.54 -2.34 16.03
CA VAL A 124 14.87 -2.53 14.62
C VAL A 124 15.75 -3.78 14.48
N THR A 125 15.37 -4.74 13.65
CA THR A 125 16.31 -5.71 13.05
C THR A 125 16.07 -5.80 11.55
N ALA A 126 17.12 -5.46 10.81
CA ALA A 126 17.28 -5.77 9.41
C ALA A 126 17.86 -7.18 9.24
N ALA A 127 17.58 -7.76 8.07
CA ALA A 127 18.17 -8.97 7.46
C ALA A 127 17.66 -10.35 7.93
N GLY A 128 16.94 -11.00 7.02
CA GLY A 128 16.62 -12.43 7.04
C GLY A 128 15.65 -12.80 5.92
N ALA A 129 16.16 -13.19 4.76
CA ALA A 129 15.44 -14.12 3.87
C ALA A 129 15.70 -15.56 4.34
N PRO A 130 14.94 -16.57 3.91
CA PRO A 130 13.51 -16.63 3.62
C PRO A 130 12.79 -17.53 4.67
N VAL A 131 11.52 -17.26 4.97
CA VAL A 131 10.64 -18.26 5.59
C VAL A 131 9.39 -18.41 4.75
N SER A 132 9.22 -19.62 4.22
CA SER A 132 8.01 -20.09 3.56
C SER A 132 6.89 -20.29 4.59
N GLY A 133 5.66 -19.89 4.21
CA GLY A 133 4.40 -20.17 4.91
C GLY A 133 4.09 -19.14 6.01
N THR A 134 3.27 -18.11 5.78
CA THR A 134 1.86 -18.18 5.39
C THR A 134 1.53 -16.86 4.70
N ALA A 135 0.94 -16.91 3.50
CA ALA A 135 0.58 -15.71 2.75
C ALA A 135 -0.51 -14.92 3.52
N GLY A 136 -0.10 -13.90 4.27
CA GLY A 136 -1.02 -12.93 4.86
C GLY A 136 -1.65 -12.11 3.75
N ALA A 137 -2.96 -12.28 3.55
CA ALA A 137 -3.73 -11.44 2.64
C ALA A 137 -3.64 -9.97 3.07
N ALA A 138 -3.56 -9.04 2.12
CA ALA A 138 -3.58 -7.62 2.44
C ALA A 138 -4.93 -7.27 3.09
N VAL A 139 -4.92 -6.62 4.24
CA VAL A 139 -6.16 -6.20 4.94
C VAL A 139 -6.63 -4.87 4.37
N PHE A 140 -7.93 -4.76 4.09
CA PHE A 140 -8.59 -3.57 3.58
C PHE A 140 -9.84 -3.27 4.41
N ASP A 141 -9.71 -2.27 5.28
CA ASP A 141 -10.76 -1.88 6.20
C ASP A 141 -11.75 -0.93 5.54
N LEU A 142 -13.01 -1.36 5.45
CA LEU A 142 -14.13 -0.60 4.91
C LEU A 142 -15.28 -0.49 5.92
N ARG A 143 -15.01 -0.67 7.21
CA ARG A 143 -15.97 -0.38 8.28
C ARG A 143 -16.37 1.10 8.24
N GLY A 144 -17.66 1.38 8.42
CA GLY A 144 -18.26 2.70 8.27
C GLY A 144 -18.47 3.17 6.82
N VAL A 145 -18.07 2.39 5.80
CA VAL A 145 -18.24 2.76 4.40
C VAL A 145 -19.59 2.28 3.87
N MET A 146 -20.46 3.25 3.56
CA MET A 146 -21.80 2.98 3.05
C MET A 146 -21.79 2.39 1.64
N CYS A 147 -22.79 1.57 1.31
CA CYS A 147 -23.05 1.14 -0.06
C CYS A 147 -23.38 2.35 -0.96
N PRO A 148 -22.96 2.37 -2.25
CA PRO A 148 -22.21 1.33 -2.96
C PRO A 148 -20.68 1.48 -2.85
N LEU A 149 -20.18 2.45 -2.07
CA LEU A 149 -18.76 2.81 -2.06
C LEU A 149 -17.87 1.68 -1.54
N ASN A 150 -18.36 0.85 -0.63
CA ASN A 150 -17.63 -0.31 -0.13
C ASN A 150 -17.26 -1.30 -1.26
N TYR A 151 -18.20 -1.61 -2.13
CA TYR A 151 -17.99 -2.48 -3.26
C TYR A 151 -17.03 -1.86 -4.28
N VAL A 152 -17.28 -0.59 -4.66
CA VAL A 152 -16.45 0.12 -5.64
C VAL A 152 -14.99 0.18 -5.17
N LYS A 153 -14.75 0.51 -3.90
CA LYS A 153 -13.40 0.53 -3.32
C LYS A 153 -12.76 -0.85 -3.30
N THR A 154 -13.53 -1.89 -2.97
CA THR A 154 -13.03 -3.28 -2.96
C THR A 154 -12.64 -3.73 -4.37
N LYS A 155 -13.47 -3.42 -5.37
CA LYS A 155 -13.21 -3.72 -6.78
C LYS A 155 -11.96 -3.03 -7.29
N LEU A 156 -11.84 -1.71 -7.08
CA LEU A 156 -10.63 -0.97 -7.46
C LEU A 156 -9.38 -1.56 -6.81
N LYS A 157 -9.49 -1.96 -5.53
CA LYS A 157 -8.38 -2.62 -4.83
C LYS A 157 -8.00 -3.95 -5.48
N LEU A 158 -8.97 -4.79 -5.84
CA LEU A 158 -8.74 -6.07 -6.51
C LEU A 158 -8.22 -5.90 -7.94
N GLU A 159 -8.67 -4.90 -8.68
CA GLU A 159 -8.16 -4.58 -10.02
C GLU A 159 -6.66 -4.26 -9.98
N MET A 160 -6.19 -3.61 -8.91
CA MET A 160 -4.77 -3.29 -8.65
C MET A 160 -3.94 -4.46 -8.08
N MET A 161 -4.54 -5.63 -7.81
CA MET A 161 -3.87 -6.82 -7.29
C MET A 161 -3.50 -7.80 -8.39
N ASP A 162 -2.59 -8.73 -8.13
CA ASP A 162 -2.24 -9.77 -9.10
C ASP A 162 -3.23 -10.94 -9.03
N ALA A 163 -3.45 -11.65 -10.13
CA ALA A 163 -4.32 -12.84 -10.13
C ALA A 163 -3.76 -13.90 -9.17
N GLY A 164 -4.63 -14.47 -8.33
CA GLY A 164 -4.27 -15.37 -7.24
C GLY A 164 -3.84 -14.67 -5.94
N GLU A 165 -3.71 -13.34 -5.91
CA GLU A 165 -3.51 -12.62 -4.65
C GLU A 165 -4.82 -12.57 -3.84
N ARG A 166 -4.65 -12.56 -2.51
CA ARG A 166 -5.76 -12.58 -1.54
C ARG A 166 -5.88 -11.21 -0.85
N LEU A 167 -7.11 -10.73 -0.75
CA LEU A 167 -7.49 -9.51 -0.05
C LEU A 167 -8.44 -9.89 1.08
N GLU A 168 -8.15 -9.42 2.28
CA GLU A 168 -9.06 -9.51 3.42
C GLU A 168 -9.80 -8.18 3.54
N VAL A 169 -11.12 -8.17 3.42
CA VAL A 169 -11.95 -6.96 3.43
C VAL A 169 -12.77 -6.93 4.71
N TRP A 170 -12.63 -5.88 5.52
CA TRP A 170 -13.42 -5.73 6.74
C TRP A 170 -14.66 -4.87 6.47
N LEU A 171 -15.83 -5.39 6.84
CA LEU A 171 -17.13 -4.81 6.52
C LEU A 171 -18.00 -4.78 7.77
N ASP A 172 -18.95 -3.84 7.81
CA ASP A 172 -19.96 -3.80 8.86
C ASP A 172 -21.02 -4.89 8.66
N ALA A 173 -21.66 -5.27 9.76
CA ALA A 173 -22.87 -6.08 9.74
C ALA A 173 -24.00 -5.43 8.94
N GLY A 174 -24.90 -6.24 8.40
CA GLY A 174 -26.06 -5.78 7.65
C GLY A 174 -25.88 -5.90 6.13
N ASP A 175 -26.06 -4.80 5.42
CA ASP A 175 -26.01 -4.77 3.95
C ASP A 175 -24.60 -4.95 3.35
N PRO A 176 -23.51 -4.38 3.93
CA PRO A 176 -22.16 -4.52 3.37
C PRO A 176 -21.69 -5.97 3.25
N ILE A 177 -21.83 -6.77 4.31
CA ILE A 177 -21.43 -8.19 4.33
C ILE A 177 -22.27 -9.07 3.39
N LYS A 178 -23.48 -8.66 3.00
CA LYS A 178 -24.30 -9.41 2.03
C LYS A 178 -23.97 -9.02 0.59
N ASN A 179 -23.87 -7.71 0.34
CA ASN A 179 -23.80 -7.17 -1.01
C ASN A 179 -22.39 -7.25 -1.60
N VAL A 180 -21.35 -7.00 -0.79
CA VAL A 180 -19.96 -6.98 -1.29
C VAL A 180 -19.51 -8.39 -1.73
N PRO A 181 -19.61 -9.46 -0.91
CA PRO A 181 -19.21 -10.79 -1.34
C PRO A 181 -20.02 -11.31 -2.52
N MET A 182 -21.31 -10.99 -2.59
CA MET A 182 -22.16 -11.36 -3.73
C MET A 182 -21.72 -10.67 -5.01
N SER A 183 -21.46 -9.36 -4.96
CA SER A 183 -21.04 -8.59 -6.14
C SER A 183 -19.66 -9.04 -6.63
N LEU A 184 -18.73 -9.34 -5.71
CA LEU A 184 -17.42 -9.89 -6.05
C LEU A 184 -17.50 -11.27 -6.74
N ARG A 185 -18.42 -12.14 -6.30
CA ARG A 185 -18.70 -13.41 -7.01
C ARG A 185 -19.25 -13.18 -8.41
N ASN A 186 -20.15 -12.21 -8.57
CA ASN A 186 -20.72 -11.86 -9.86
C ASN A 186 -19.66 -11.30 -10.83
N ASP A 187 -18.65 -10.60 -10.30
CA ASP A 187 -17.48 -10.14 -11.05
C ASP A 187 -16.44 -11.25 -11.30
N GLY A 188 -16.72 -12.49 -10.88
CA GLY A 188 -15.89 -13.67 -11.15
C GLY A 188 -14.78 -13.93 -10.13
N HIS A 189 -14.70 -13.14 -9.05
CA HIS A 189 -13.72 -13.36 -7.98
C HIS A 189 -14.15 -14.47 -7.02
N LYS A 190 -13.18 -15.09 -6.36
CA LYS A 190 -13.42 -16.24 -5.48
C LYS A 190 -13.41 -15.82 -4.01
N ILE A 191 -14.54 -15.95 -3.33
CA ILE A 191 -14.61 -15.75 -1.88
C ILE A 191 -14.13 -17.02 -1.18
N LEU A 192 -13.09 -16.88 -0.35
CA LEU A 192 -12.45 -17.96 0.39
C LEU A 192 -12.99 -18.10 1.81
N ALA A 193 -13.32 -16.99 2.48
CA ALA A 193 -13.85 -17.00 3.84
C ALA A 193 -14.73 -15.77 4.11
N GLU A 194 -15.75 -15.96 4.94
CA GLU A 194 -16.62 -14.91 5.47
C GLU A 194 -16.82 -15.20 6.96
N GLU A 195 -16.16 -14.44 7.83
CA GLU A 195 -16.13 -14.74 9.27
C GLU A 195 -16.36 -13.46 10.08
N PRO A 196 -17.02 -13.54 11.25
CA PRO A 196 -17.08 -12.42 12.17
C PRO A 196 -15.68 -12.12 12.74
N LEU A 197 -15.33 -10.83 12.83
CA LEU A 197 -14.09 -10.37 13.46
C LEU A 197 -14.17 -10.43 14.99
N GLU A 198 -15.37 -10.21 15.52
CA GLU A 198 -15.64 -10.07 16.95
C GLU A 198 -16.80 -10.99 17.37
N PRO A 199 -16.86 -11.44 18.64
CA PRO A 199 -17.91 -12.35 19.12
C PRO A 199 -19.32 -11.78 19.02
N ASP A 200 -19.45 -10.46 18.97
CA ASP A 200 -20.72 -9.74 18.86
C ASP A 200 -21.15 -9.50 17.40
N ALA A 201 -20.37 -10.00 16.43
CA ALA A 201 -20.67 -10.00 14.99
C ALA A 201 -21.04 -8.61 14.43
N ARG A 202 -20.47 -7.54 14.99
CA ARG A 202 -20.63 -6.17 14.45
C ARG A 202 -19.85 -5.93 13.18
N HIS A 203 -18.71 -6.61 13.06
CA HIS A 203 -17.81 -6.50 11.92
C HIS A 203 -17.47 -7.89 11.39
N PHE A 204 -17.26 -7.97 10.09
CA PHE A 204 -16.97 -9.19 9.36
C PHE A 204 -15.75 -9.01 8.49
N LYS A 205 -14.93 -10.05 8.41
CA LYS A 205 -13.83 -10.15 7.45
C LYS A 205 -14.25 -11.07 6.30
N VAL A 206 -13.96 -10.62 5.09
CA VAL A 206 -14.21 -11.36 3.85
C VAL A 206 -12.87 -11.57 3.17
N LEU A 207 -12.43 -12.81 3.10
CA LEU A 207 -11.24 -13.18 2.36
C LEU A 207 -11.64 -13.47 0.91
N VAL A 208 -11.14 -12.66 -0.02
CA VAL A 208 -11.36 -12.83 -1.46
C VAL A 208 -10.03 -13.07 -2.16
N GLU A 209 -10.03 -14.00 -3.11
CA GLU A 209 -8.92 -14.26 -4.03
C GLU A 209 -9.27 -13.67 -5.39
N LYS A 210 -8.37 -12.85 -5.92
CA LYS A 210 -8.53 -12.30 -7.26
C LYS A 210 -8.41 -13.44 -8.28
N VAL A 211 -9.46 -13.64 -9.05
CA VAL A 211 -9.43 -14.53 -10.23
C VAL A 211 -9.36 -13.64 -11.47
N GLU A 212 -8.49 -14.00 -12.42
CA GLU A 212 -8.46 -13.37 -13.74
C GLU A 212 -9.70 -13.82 -14.52
N GLY A 213 -10.54 -12.84 -14.89
CA GLY A 213 -11.66 -12.99 -15.81
C GLY A 213 -11.34 -12.39 -17.16
#